data_AF-A0A3N5HH74-F1
#
_entry.id   AF-A0A3N5HH74-F1
#
_cell.length_a   1.000
_cell.length_b   1.000
_cell.length_c   1.000
_cell.angle_alpha   90.00
_cell.angle_beta   90.00
_cell.angle_gamma   90.00
#
_symmetry.space_group_name_H-M   'P 1'
#
loop_
_entity.id
_entity.type
_entity.pdbx_description
1 polymer ?
#
loop_
_entity_poly.entity_id
_entity_poly.type
_entity_poly.pdbx_seq_one_letter_code
_entity_poly.pdbx_strand_id
1 'polypeptide(L)'
;MTRISRPSGAGLLGLVALSAACAHETYQPAPARVEAPVGQAVFEDCDLGDGSSVPSDFPKGSLGPPGGAEHALACGLSGQLNALGEPSLFPLPHAAEVYRLLWIRPGAHPVSVRFERQGESGQLRGAQTNGKGLDTPGDLLEESTALAPPSQVRDLVTQIDAASFWSPPTRPASLPTVASGSLWIFEGARAGEYRVRVFQRDTLARDPAFSALGRTLLGASGLHLQGGVY
;
A
#
# COMPACT_ATOMS: atom_id res chain seq x y z
N MET A 1 12.26 -78.85 24.13
CA MET A 1 11.30 -79.53 23.23
C MET A 1 10.27 -78.52 22.74
N THR A 2 10.00 -78.63 21.45
CA THR A 2 9.20 -77.88 20.48
C THR A 2 7.76 -77.49 20.85
N ARG A 3 7.24 -76.50 20.08
CA ARG A 3 5.84 -76.04 19.80
C ARG A 3 5.37 -74.83 20.63
N ILE A 4 5.19 -73.63 20.06
CA ILE A 4 4.29 -73.13 18.99
C ILE A 4 2.81 -73.37 19.29
N SER A 5 2.10 -72.30 19.67
CA SER A 5 0.82 -71.90 19.05
C SER A 5 0.52 -70.41 19.31
N ARG A 6 0.16 -69.70 18.24
CA ARG A 6 -0.52 -68.39 18.13
C ARG A 6 -1.99 -68.68 17.76
N PRO A 7 -2.89 -67.71 17.58
CA PRO A 7 -3.08 -66.39 18.21
C PRO A 7 -4.57 -66.18 18.64
N SER A 8 -4.90 -65.07 19.32
CA SER A 8 -6.26 -64.51 19.30
C SER A 8 -6.19 -63.00 19.17
N GLY A 9 -6.79 -62.50 18.08
CA GLY A 9 -6.84 -61.09 17.73
C GLY A 9 -7.82 -60.32 18.61
N ALA A 10 -7.39 -59.16 19.07
CA ALA A 10 -8.27 -58.11 19.55
C ALA A 10 -8.38 -57.06 18.44
N GLY A 11 -9.58 -56.90 17.89
CA GLY A 11 -9.89 -55.84 16.94
C GLY A 11 -9.95 -54.49 17.65
N LEU A 12 -9.19 -53.52 17.16
CA LEU A 12 -9.47 -52.10 17.38
C LEU A 12 -10.27 -51.59 16.18
N LEU A 13 -11.55 -51.30 16.42
CA LEU A 13 -12.38 -50.47 15.55
C LEU A 13 -11.88 -49.03 15.64
N GLY A 14 -11.06 -48.61 14.68
CA GLY A 14 -10.73 -47.21 14.46
C GLY A 14 -11.88 -46.54 13.72
N LEU A 15 -12.70 -45.78 14.43
CA LEU A 15 -13.65 -44.83 13.84
C LEU A 15 -12.85 -43.66 13.24
N VAL A 16 -12.65 -43.68 11.92
CA VAL A 16 -12.16 -42.52 11.17
C VAL A 16 -13.37 -41.61 10.94
N ALA A 17 -13.47 -40.55 11.72
CA ALA A 17 -14.37 -39.45 11.43
C ALA A 17 -13.82 -38.67 10.22
N LEU A 18 -14.37 -38.94 9.04
CA LEU A 18 -14.20 -38.10 7.86
C LEU A 18 -14.99 -36.81 8.09
N SER A 19 -14.34 -35.79 8.63
CA SER A 19 -14.83 -34.42 8.56
C SER A 19 -14.75 -33.98 7.10
N ALA A 20 -15.91 -33.95 6.43
CA ALA A 20 -16.09 -33.27 5.16
C ALA A 20 -15.86 -31.77 5.38
N ALA A 21 -14.64 -31.32 5.13
CA ALA A 21 -14.35 -29.90 4.98
C ALA A 21 -14.94 -29.44 3.64
N CYS A 22 -16.14 -28.87 3.68
CA CYS A 22 -16.58 -28.01 2.60
C CYS A 22 -15.57 -26.86 2.51
N ALA A 23 -14.68 -26.92 1.54
CA ALA A 23 -13.86 -25.78 1.16
C ALA A 23 -14.82 -24.68 0.68
N HIS A 24 -15.17 -23.76 1.58
CA HIS A 24 -15.70 -22.47 1.17
C HIS A 24 -14.58 -21.78 0.42
N GLU A 25 -14.61 -21.89 -0.90
CA GLU A 25 -13.83 -21.05 -1.79
C GLU A 25 -14.30 -19.61 -1.53
N THR A 26 -13.54 -18.90 -0.70
CA THR A 26 -13.81 -17.50 -0.41
C THR A 26 -13.60 -16.74 -1.71
N TYR A 27 -14.71 -16.41 -2.36
CA TYR A 27 -14.72 -15.48 -3.47
C TYR A 27 -14.05 -14.19 -3.01
N GLN A 28 -12.86 -13.94 -3.54
CA GLN A 28 -12.02 -12.81 -3.17
C GLN A 28 -11.88 -11.93 -4.43
N PRO A 29 -12.55 -10.77 -4.48
CA PRO A 29 -12.53 -9.94 -5.68
C PRO A 29 -11.13 -9.34 -5.91
N ALA A 30 -10.78 -9.16 -7.19
CA ALA A 30 -9.48 -8.63 -7.61
C ALA A 30 -9.35 -7.10 -7.37
N PRO A 31 -8.11 -6.56 -7.21
CA PRO A 31 -7.83 -5.22 -6.67
C PRO A 31 -7.80 -4.03 -7.67
N ALA A 32 -8.11 -2.81 -7.14
CA ALA A 32 -7.90 -1.35 -7.48
C ALA A 32 -7.06 -0.79 -8.69
N ARG A 33 -7.68 -0.06 -9.66
CA ARG A 33 -7.20 0.69 -10.85
C ARG A 33 -8.22 1.78 -11.05
N VAL A 34 -7.76 3.01 -10.94
CA VAL A 34 -8.30 4.13 -11.69
C VAL A 34 -7.10 4.97 -12.16
N GLU A 35 -7.12 5.35 -13.43
CA GLU A 35 -6.21 6.38 -13.93
C GLU A 35 -6.79 7.74 -13.56
N ALA A 36 -5.94 8.70 -13.18
CA ALA A 36 -6.42 10.06 -13.04
C ALA A 36 -7.08 10.51 -14.36
N PRO A 37 -8.26 11.15 -14.29
CA PRO A 37 -8.97 11.56 -15.50
C PRO A 37 -8.12 12.52 -16.33
N VAL A 38 -8.23 12.41 -17.66
CA VAL A 38 -7.75 13.43 -18.60
C VAL A 38 -8.71 14.62 -18.51
N GLY A 39 -8.32 15.67 -17.80
CA GLY A 39 -9.15 16.85 -17.52
C GLY A 39 -8.74 17.55 -16.23
N GLN A 40 -9.47 18.58 -15.80
CA GLN A 40 -9.31 19.11 -14.43
C GLN A 40 -9.65 17.99 -13.45
N ALA A 41 -8.74 17.65 -12.55
CA ALA A 41 -9.08 16.76 -11.44
C ALA A 41 -10.19 17.41 -10.62
N VAL A 42 -11.21 16.62 -10.34
CA VAL A 42 -12.22 16.96 -9.34
C VAL A 42 -11.69 16.45 -8.02
N PHE A 43 -11.44 17.36 -7.08
CA PHE A 43 -11.13 17.03 -5.71
C PHE A 43 -12.42 17.17 -4.91
N GLU A 44 -12.70 16.19 -4.06
CA GLU A 44 -13.78 16.32 -3.09
C GLU A 44 -13.18 16.85 -1.78
N ASP A 45 -13.92 17.70 -1.09
CA ASP A 45 -13.52 18.19 0.22
C ASP A 45 -13.72 17.09 1.26
N CYS A 46 -12.74 16.95 2.14
CA CYS A 46 -12.69 16.00 3.22
C CYS A 46 -12.93 16.70 4.55
N ASP A 47 -14.04 16.38 5.21
CA ASP A 47 -14.35 16.87 6.55
C ASP A 47 -13.39 16.24 7.57
N LEU A 48 -12.76 17.07 8.39
CA LEU A 48 -11.82 16.65 9.44
C LEU A 48 -12.51 16.33 10.78
N GLY A 49 -13.84 16.48 10.86
CA GLY A 49 -14.65 16.17 12.04
C GLY A 49 -14.66 17.26 13.12
N ASP A 50 -13.90 18.33 12.94
CA ASP A 50 -13.91 19.56 13.76
C ASP A 50 -14.66 20.72 13.09
N GLY A 51 -15.35 20.44 11.98
CA GLY A 51 -16.05 21.43 11.16
C GLY A 51 -15.16 22.12 10.12
N SER A 52 -13.88 21.76 10.04
CA SER A 52 -12.98 22.17 8.96
C SER A 52 -12.94 21.11 7.84
N SER A 53 -12.60 21.56 6.63
CA SER A 53 -12.43 20.69 5.47
C SER A 53 -11.09 20.93 4.79
N VAL A 54 -10.49 19.86 4.28
CA VAL A 54 -9.30 19.94 3.41
C VAL A 54 -9.63 19.34 2.04
N PRO A 55 -9.11 19.88 0.94
CA PRO A 55 -9.22 19.21 -0.35
C PRO A 55 -8.60 17.81 -0.26
N SER A 56 -9.21 16.81 -0.88
CA SER A 56 -8.56 15.51 -1.02
C SER A 56 -7.22 15.66 -1.75
N ASP A 57 -6.20 14.92 -1.30
CA ASP A 57 -4.92 14.84 -2.01
C ASP A 57 -5.00 13.96 -3.26
N PHE A 58 -6.09 13.23 -3.43
CA PHE A 58 -6.30 12.24 -4.49
C PHE A 58 -7.37 12.73 -5.48
N PRO A 59 -7.10 12.73 -6.79
CA PRO A 59 -8.13 13.01 -7.79
C PRO A 59 -9.31 12.04 -7.64
N LYS A 60 -10.55 12.54 -7.77
CA LYS A 60 -11.75 11.70 -7.67
C LYS A 60 -11.68 10.46 -8.55
N GLY A 61 -11.97 9.33 -7.94
CA GLY A 61 -11.92 8.04 -8.59
C GLY A 61 -10.52 7.44 -8.57
N SER A 62 -9.42 8.18 -8.42
CA SER A 62 -8.06 7.61 -8.57
C SER A 62 -7.77 6.38 -7.71
N LEU A 63 -8.42 6.24 -6.55
CA LEU A 63 -8.25 5.10 -5.66
C LEU A 63 -9.15 3.89 -5.98
N GLY A 64 -10.25 4.09 -6.73
CA GLY A 64 -11.24 3.06 -7.03
C GLY A 64 -12.52 3.63 -7.66
N PRO A 65 -13.54 2.79 -7.94
CA PRO A 65 -14.81 3.29 -8.49
C PRO A 65 -15.39 4.43 -7.63
N PRO A 66 -15.78 5.57 -8.23
CA PRO A 66 -16.29 6.72 -7.47
C PRO A 66 -17.50 6.34 -6.61
N GLY A 67 -17.51 6.81 -5.37
CA GLY A 67 -18.59 6.55 -4.42
C GLY A 67 -18.15 6.79 -2.98
N GLY A 68 -19.07 6.63 -2.03
CA GLY A 68 -18.80 6.95 -0.61
C GLY A 68 -17.62 6.20 0.01
N ALA A 69 -17.37 4.95 -0.40
CA ALA A 69 -16.24 4.18 0.08
C ALA A 69 -14.89 4.68 -0.45
N GLU A 70 -14.85 5.15 -1.70
CA GLU A 70 -13.64 5.73 -2.29
C GLU A 70 -13.35 7.09 -1.64
N HIS A 71 -14.39 7.93 -1.50
CA HIS A 71 -14.30 9.21 -0.82
C HIS A 71 -13.80 9.07 0.63
N ALA A 72 -14.37 8.15 1.41
CA ALA A 72 -13.94 7.91 2.79
C ALA A 72 -12.48 7.46 2.87
N LEU A 73 -12.03 6.58 1.95
CA LEU A 73 -10.63 6.18 1.86
C LEU A 73 -9.74 7.37 1.49
N ALA A 74 -10.13 8.15 0.48
CA ALA A 74 -9.40 9.33 0.04
C ALA A 74 -9.21 10.34 1.18
N CYS A 75 -10.27 10.59 1.96
CA CYS A 75 -10.22 11.49 3.11
C CYS A 75 -9.36 10.97 4.25
N GLY A 76 -9.49 9.69 4.60
CA GLY A 76 -8.61 9.05 5.57
C GLY A 76 -7.13 9.18 5.16
N LEU A 77 -6.80 8.86 3.92
CA LEU A 77 -5.43 8.96 3.41
C LEU A 77 -4.92 10.40 3.33
N SER A 78 -5.76 11.36 2.94
CA SER A 78 -5.38 12.79 2.88
C SER A 78 -5.09 13.34 4.27
N GLY A 79 -5.88 12.95 5.28
CA GLY A 79 -5.59 13.28 6.68
C GLY A 79 -4.24 12.74 7.16
N GLN A 80 -3.89 11.50 6.76
CA GLN A 80 -2.57 10.92 7.06
C GLN A 80 -1.44 11.69 6.36
N LEU A 81 -1.58 12.01 5.07
CA LEU A 81 -0.58 12.78 4.32
C LEU A 81 -0.36 14.17 4.92
N ASN A 82 -1.45 14.85 5.30
CA ASN A 82 -1.38 16.14 5.96
C ASN A 82 -0.55 16.10 7.26
N ALA A 83 -0.83 15.12 8.14
CA ALA A 83 -0.07 14.93 9.38
C ALA A 83 1.40 14.54 9.14
N LEU A 84 1.69 13.88 8.02
CA LEU A 84 3.07 13.56 7.58
C LEU A 84 3.78 14.75 6.92
N GLY A 85 3.11 15.90 6.74
CA GLY A 85 3.65 17.06 6.04
C GLY A 85 3.81 16.84 4.53
N GLU A 86 3.03 15.92 3.97
CA GLU A 86 3.09 15.57 2.55
C GLU A 86 2.04 16.35 1.75
N PRO A 87 2.42 17.10 0.71
CA PRO A 87 1.48 17.78 -0.17
C PRO A 87 0.85 16.81 -1.18
N SER A 88 -0.27 17.20 -1.79
CA SER A 88 -0.78 16.49 -2.97
C SER A 88 0.27 16.43 -4.09
N LEU A 89 0.33 15.30 -4.78
CA LEU A 89 1.13 15.13 -6.00
C LEU A 89 0.36 15.54 -7.27
N PHE A 90 -0.87 16.04 -7.14
CA PHE A 90 -1.68 16.52 -8.26
C PHE A 90 -2.21 17.94 -8.02
N PRO A 91 -2.14 18.84 -9.01
CA PRO A 91 -1.33 18.73 -10.22
C PRO A 91 0.13 19.04 -9.89
N LEU A 92 1.05 18.12 -10.20
CA LEU A 92 2.47 18.44 -10.19
C LEU A 92 2.90 19.05 -11.54
N PRO A 93 3.91 19.95 -11.55
CA PRO A 93 4.45 20.50 -12.80
C PRO A 93 4.96 19.39 -13.74
N HIS A 94 4.85 19.60 -15.06
CA HIS A 94 5.32 18.63 -16.06
C HIS A 94 6.81 18.23 -15.91
N ALA A 95 7.63 19.11 -15.35
CA ALA A 95 9.06 18.85 -15.13
C ALA A 95 9.35 17.99 -13.89
N ALA A 96 8.36 17.74 -13.03
CA ALA A 96 8.53 16.95 -11.82
C ALA A 96 8.40 15.45 -12.13
N GLU A 97 9.29 14.65 -11.54
CA GLU A 97 9.15 13.19 -11.44
C GLU A 97 9.23 12.82 -9.95
N VAL A 98 8.08 12.45 -9.38
CA VAL A 98 7.93 12.20 -7.94
C VAL A 98 7.21 10.88 -7.73
N TYR A 99 7.68 10.10 -6.77
CA TYR A 99 7.05 8.86 -6.32
C TYR A 99 6.88 8.90 -4.81
N ARG A 100 5.75 8.41 -4.30
CA ARG A 100 5.48 8.31 -2.87
C ARG A 100 4.95 6.93 -2.52
N LEU A 101 5.47 6.36 -1.45
CA LEU A 101 4.85 5.26 -0.74
C LEU A 101 4.23 5.80 0.55
N LEU A 102 2.91 5.66 0.71
CA LEU A 102 2.23 5.78 1.98
C LEU A 102 1.89 4.37 2.48
N TRP A 103 2.35 4.04 3.69
CA TRP A 103 2.18 2.74 4.31
C TRP A 103 1.40 2.87 5.62
N ILE A 104 0.17 2.36 5.59
CA ILE A 104 -0.75 2.38 6.73
C ILE A 104 -0.85 0.97 7.31
N ARG A 105 -0.61 0.84 8.61
CA ARG A 105 -0.66 -0.44 9.33
C ARG A 105 -1.71 -0.40 10.44
N PRO A 106 -2.51 -1.46 10.62
CA PRO A 106 -3.36 -1.58 11.79
C PRO A 106 -2.54 -1.51 13.08
N GLY A 107 -2.89 -0.57 13.97
CA GLY A 107 -2.25 -0.43 15.28
C GLY A 107 -0.80 0.06 15.28
N ALA A 108 -0.24 0.45 14.14
CA ALA A 108 1.14 0.94 14.03
C ALA A 108 1.21 2.28 13.28
N HIS A 109 2.37 2.92 13.39
CA HIS A 109 2.64 4.26 12.89
C HIS A 109 2.52 4.35 11.35
N PRO A 110 1.69 5.28 10.84
CA PRO A 110 1.70 5.71 9.44
C PRO A 110 3.10 6.15 9.00
N VAL A 111 3.48 5.78 7.78
CA VAL A 111 4.79 6.11 7.20
C VAL A 111 4.63 6.60 5.77
N SER A 112 5.27 7.72 5.43
CA SER A 112 5.47 8.18 4.05
C SER A 112 6.95 8.08 3.68
N VAL A 113 7.22 7.66 2.45
CA VAL A 113 8.51 7.82 1.79
C VAL A 113 8.29 8.47 0.44
N ARG A 114 8.83 9.68 0.24
CA ARG A 114 8.78 10.42 -1.02
C ARG A 114 10.15 10.43 -1.68
N PHE A 115 10.19 10.08 -2.95
CA PHE A 115 11.35 10.20 -3.82
C PHE A 115 11.05 11.25 -4.90
N GLU A 116 11.87 12.30 -4.98
CA GLU A 116 11.82 13.31 -6.02
C GLU A 116 13.07 13.22 -6.88
N ARG A 117 12.90 12.95 -8.18
CA ARG A 117 14.02 12.87 -9.11
C ARG A 117 14.42 14.25 -9.62
N GLN A 118 15.72 14.50 -9.67
CA GLN A 118 16.34 15.73 -10.12
C GLN A 118 17.50 15.39 -11.07
N GLY A 119 17.16 14.97 -12.30
CA GLY A 119 18.13 14.50 -13.28
C GLY A 119 18.75 13.15 -12.89
N GLU A 120 20.07 13.13 -12.68
CA GLU A 120 20.80 11.93 -12.26
C GLU A 120 20.77 11.69 -10.74
N SER A 121 20.49 12.72 -9.94
CA SER A 121 20.30 12.60 -8.49
C SER A 121 18.83 12.79 -8.13
N GLY A 122 18.54 12.77 -6.83
CA GLY A 122 17.22 13.10 -6.33
C GLY A 122 17.23 13.37 -4.83
N GLN A 123 16.04 13.53 -4.26
CA GLN A 123 15.83 13.69 -2.83
C GLN A 123 14.90 12.59 -2.33
N LEU A 124 15.22 12.04 -1.17
CA LEU A 124 14.38 11.14 -0.42
C LEU A 124 13.94 11.84 0.85
N ARG A 125 12.64 11.79 1.14
CA ARG A 125 12.06 12.20 2.42
C ARG A 125 11.35 11.02 3.05
N GLY A 126 11.69 10.69 4.28
CA GLY A 126 10.90 9.78 5.12
C GLY A 126 10.14 10.60 6.16
N ALA A 127 8.90 10.22 6.45
CA ALA A 127 8.14 10.75 7.58
C ALA A 127 7.33 9.65 8.27
N GLN A 128 7.17 9.75 9.58
CA GLN A 128 6.37 8.86 10.42
C GLN A 128 5.60 9.68 11.44
N THR A 129 4.34 9.33 11.71
CA THR A 129 3.55 9.94 12.79
C THR A 129 3.34 9.00 13.97
N ASN A 130 2.94 9.56 15.12
CA ASN A 130 2.53 8.78 16.29
C ASN A 130 1.09 8.23 16.17
N GLY A 131 0.40 8.51 15.05
CA GLY A 131 -0.94 8.02 14.74
C GLY A 131 -1.02 6.50 14.55
N LYS A 132 -2.24 6.01 14.28
CA LYS A 132 -2.52 4.58 14.10
C LYS A 132 -3.61 4.37 13.06
N GLY A 133 -3.35 3.50 12.09
CA GLY A 133 -4.34 3.16 11.06
C GLY A 133 -4.73 4.36 10.20
N LEU A 134 -5.99 4.38 9.72
CA LEU A 134 -6.52 5.47 8.91
C LEU A 134 -7.23 6.56 9.74
N ASP A 135 -7.80 6.20 10.88
CA ASP A 135 -8.72 7.08 11.62
C ASP A 135 -8.01 8.14 12.49
N THR A 136 -6.73 7.92 12.82
CA THR A 136 -5.98 8.82 13.72
C THR A 136 -4.63 9.16 13.10
N PRO A 137 -4.50 10.33 12.43
CA PRO A 137 -3.25 10.77 11.82
C PRO A 137 -2.12 10.99 12.82
N GLY A 138 -2.45 11.52 14.00
CA GLY A 138 -1.48 11.86 15.04
C GLY A 138 -0.55 13.01 14.64
N ASP A 139 0.51 13.20 15.42
CA ASP A 139 1.54 14.21 15.18
C ASP A 139 2.78 13.57 14.54
N LEU A 140 3.55 14.37 13.80
CA LEU A 140 4.84 13.97 13.25
C LEU A 140 5.77 13.50 14.38
N LEU A 141 6.25 12.26 14.27
CA LEU A 141 7.10 11.59 15.25
C LEU A 141 8.56 11.59 14.82
N GLU A 142 8.82 11.29 13.55
CA GLU A 142 10.16 11.24 12.97
C GLU A 142 10.08 11.70 11.51
N GLU A 143 11.10 12.43 11.07
CA GLU A 143 11.33 12.71 9.66
C GLU A 143 12.81 12.62 9.31
N SER A 144 13.07 12.35 8.05
CA SER A 144 14.40 12.29 7.48
C SER A 144 14.40 12.95 6.10
N THR A 145 15.53 13.51 5.69
CA THR A 145 15.73 13.94 4.31
C THR A 145 17.16 13.64 3.90
N ALA A 146 17.33 13.01 2.75
CA ALA A 146 18.63 12.63 2.23
C ALA A 146 18.72 12.88 0.72
N LEU A 147 19.94 13.16 0.25
CA LEU A 147 20.24 13.14 -1.18
C LEU A 147 20.29 11.68 -1.67
N ALA A 148 19.56 11.38 -2.75
CA ALA A 148 19.70 10.14 -3.48
C ALA A 148 20.81 10.28 -4.52
N PRO A 149 21.98 9.62 -4.35
CA PRO A 149 23.04 9.65 -5.36
C PRO A 149 22.63 8.89 -6.62
N PRO A 150 23.37 9.05 -7.75
CA PRO A 150 23.00 8.44 -9.02
C PRO A 150 22.82 6.91 -9.00
N SER A 151 23.56 6.19 -8.17
CA SER A 151 23.34 4.75 -8.00
C SER A 151 21.96 4.45 -7.41
N GLN A 152 21.58 5.14 -6.33
CA GLN A 152 20.30 4.93 -5.67
C GLN A 152 19.11 5.36 -6.56
N VAL A 153 19.28 6.43 -7.33
CA VAL A 153 18.28 6.85 -8.33
C VAL A 153 18.10 5.77 -9.39
N ARG A 154 19.20 5.21 -9.94
CA ARG A 154 19.11 4.11 -10.91
C ARG A 154 18.40 2.89 -10.34
N ASP A 155 18.70 2.53 -9.09
CA ASP A 155 18.07 1.39 -8.42
C ASP A 155 16.56 1.62 -8.25
N LEU A 156 16.15 2.81 -7.79
CA LEU A 156 14.74 3.18 -7.63
C LEU A 156 13.99 3.17 -8.97
N VAL A 157 14.54 3.80 -10.00
CA VAL A 157 13.96 3.81 -11.35
C VAL A 157 13.82 2.39 -11.89
N THR A 158 14.84 1.55 -11.69
CA THR A 158 14.79 0.13 -12.10
C THR A 158 13.64 -0.61 -11.41
N GLN A 159 13.39 -0.37 -10.12
CA GLN A 159 12.26 -1.00 -9.41
C GLN A 159 10.91 -0.47 -9.88
N ILE A 160 10.80 0.83 -10.17
CA ILE A 160 9.58 1.47 -10.71
C ILE A 160 9.24 0.87 -12.09
N ASP A 161 10.24 0.71 -12.95
CA ASP A 161 10.09 0.11 -14.28
C ASP A 161 9.75 -1.38 -14.18
N ALA A 162 10.43 -2.13 -13.30
CA ALA A 162 10.14 -3.54 -13.06
C ALA A 162 8.71 -3.77 -12.53
N ALA A 163 8.20 -2.85 -11.69
CA ALA A 163 6.82 -2.85 -11.23
C ALA A 163 5.81 -2.49 -12.34
N SER A 164 6.28 -2.10 -13.53
CA SER A 164 5.42 -1.63 -14.61
C SER A 164 4.47 -0.52 -14.12
N PHE A 165 4.97 0.37 -13.26
CA PHE A 165 4.15 1.34 -12.53
C PHE A 165 3.32 2.22 -13.47
N TRP A 166 3.91 2.60 -14.59
CA TRP A 166 3.30 3.44 -15.62
C TRP A 166 2.54 2.66 -16.70
N SER A 167 2.52 1.33 -16.62
CA SER A 167 1.70 0.52 -17.51
C SER A 167 0.24 0.56 -17.07
N PRO A 168 -0.72 0.58 -18.01
CA PRO A 168 -2.13 0.35 -17.75
C PRO A 168 -2.35 -0.88 -16.84
N PRO A 169 -3.00 -0.77 -15.67
CA PRO A 169 -3.29 -1.95 -14.89
C PRO A 169 -4.19 -2.93 -15.66
N THR A 170 -3.88 -4.21 -15.55
CA THR A 170 -4.50 -5.25 -16.36
C THR A 170 -5.98 -5.50 -16.04
N ARG A 171 -6.51 -5.03 -14.89
CA ARG A 171 -7.91 -5.22 -14.50
C ARG A 171 -8.51 -4.05 -13.69
N PRO A 172 -9.85 -3.85 -13.78
CA PRO A 172 -10.63 -3.06 -12.84
C PRO A 172 -10.82 -3.85 -11.53
N ALA A 173 -11.28 -3.16 -10.50
CA ALA A 173 -10.40 -3.15 -9.38
C ALA A 173 -11.14 -2.67 -8.13
N SER A 174 -11.16 -3.50 -7.09
CA SER A 174 -11.96 -3.25 -5.89
C SER A 174 -11.16 -2.47 -4.84
N LEU A 175 -11.82 -1.52 -4.17
CA LEU A 175 -11.22 -0.83 -3.02
C LEU A 175 -10.83 -1.87 -1.96
N PRO A 176 -9.62 -1.79 -1.40
CA PRO A 176 -9.23 -2.68 -0.33
C PRO A 176 -10.06 -2.44 0.93
N THR A 177 -10.42 -3.51 1.61
CA THR A 177 -11.02 -3.44 2.95
C THR A 177 -9.95 -3.07 3.97
N VAL A 178 -10.10 -1.92 4.64
CA VAL A 178 -9.20 -1.44 5.71
C VAL A 178 -9.09 -2.48 6.85
N ALA A 179 -10.14 -3.27 7.06
CA ALA A 179 -10.20 -4.31 8.09
C ALA A 179 -9.21 -5.48 7.89
N SER A 180 -8.60 -5.65 6.71
CA SER A 180 -7.89 -6.88 6.34
C SER A 180 -6.36 -6.76 6.32
N GLY A 181 -5.78 -5.74 6.95
CA GLY A 181 -4.33 -5.64 7.15
C GLY A 181 -3.75 -4.31 6.70
N SER A 182 -2.44 -4.29 6.42
CA SER A 182 -1.72 -3.08 6.01
C SER A 182 -2.11 -2.65 4.59
N LEU A 183 -2.29 -1.34 4.40
CA LEU A 183 -2.48 -0.70 3.11
C LEU A 183 -1.16 -0.07 2.63
N TRP A 184 -0.85 -0.31 1.37
CA TRP A 184 0.32 0.23 0.68
C TRP A 184 -0.16 1.03 -0.51
N ILE A 185 0.07 2.33 -0.48
CA ILE A 185 -0.37 3.28 -1.50
C ILE A 185 0.89 3.78 -2.19
N PHE A 186 1.06 3.39 -3.45
CA PHE A 186 2.14 3.88 -4.30
C PHE A 186 1.58 4.92 -5.25
N GLU A 187 2.05 6.15 -5.13
CA GLU A 187 1.72 7.25 -6.02
C GLU A 187 2.93 7.63 -6.87
N GLY A 188 2.66 8.10 -8.07
CA GLY A 188 3.67 8.64 -8.96
C GLY A 188 3.10 9.74 -9.82
N ALA A 189 3.88 10.80 -10.01
CA ALA A 189 3.63 11.87 -10.94
C ALA A 189 4.85 12.05 -11.83
N ARG A 190 4.69 12.02 -13.16
CA ARG A 190 5.77 12.31 -14.11
C ARG A 190 5.21 12.86 -15.41
N ALA A 191 5.87 13.84 -16.01
CA ALA A 191 5.50 14.38 -17.32
C ALA A 191 4.03 14.86 -17.43
N GLY A 192 3.41 15.26 -16.31
CA GLY A 192 2.00 15.64 -16.24
C GLY A 192 1.01 14.48 -16.12
N GLU A 193 1.49 13.23 -16.06
CA GLU A 193 0.68 12.06 -15.72
C GLU A 193 0.72 11.81 -14.21
N TYR A 194 -0.40 11.35 -13.64
CA TYR A 194 -0.51 10.88 -12.26
C TYR A 194 -1.06 9.46 -12.23
N ARG A 195 -0.49 8.63 -11.35
CA ARG A 195 -0.95 7.26 -11.11
C ARG A 195 -0.87 6.92 -9.64
N VAL A 196 -1.84 6.16 -9.17
CA VAL A 196 -1.84 5.54 -7.85
C VAL A 196 -2.08 4.02 -7.98
N ARG A 197 -1.47 3.25 -7.07
CA ARG A 197 -1.70 1.81 -6.89
C ARG A 197 -1.89 1.53 -5.42
N VAL A 198 -2.96 0.84 -5.08
CA VAL A 198 -3.30 0.52 -3.70
C VAL A 198 -3.26 -1.00 -3.53
N PHE A 199 -2.51 -1.48 -2.54
CA PHE A 199 -2.40 -2.90 -2.23
C PHE A 199 -2.73 -3.15 -0.75
N GLN A 200 -3.40 -4.27 -0.49
CA GLN A 200 -3.36 -4.93 0.81
C GLN A 200 -2.11 -5.80 0.92
N ARG A 201 -1.63 -6.03 2.15
CA ARG A 201 -0.45 -6.87 2.44
C ARG A 201 -0.42 -8.17 1.63
N ASP A 202 -1.47 -8.99 1.70
CA ASP A 202 -1.45 -10.32 1.10
C ASP A 202 -1.45 -10.27 -0.43
N THR A 203 -2.07 -9.25 -1.02
CA THR A 203 -2.03 -8.99 -2.46
C THR A 203 -0.66 -8.48 -2.89
N LEU A 204 -0.07 -7.55 -2.13
CA LEU A 204 1.29 -7.07 -2.38
C LEU A 204 2.30 -8.21 -2.34
N ALA A 205 2.19 -9.11 -1.36
CA ALA A 205 3.10 -10.26 -1.21
C ALA A 205 3.11 -11.21 -2.42
N ARG A 206 2.05 -11.21 -3.24
CA ARG A 206 1.98 -11.97 -4.50
C ARG A 206 2.50 -11.20 -5.72
N ASP A 207 2.81 -9.92 -5.55
CA ASP A 207 3.42 -9.06 -6.56
C ASP A 207 4.88 -8.79 -6.18
N PRO A 208 5.85 -9.59 -6.68
CA PRO A 208 7.24 -9.47 -6.28
C PRO A 208 7.86 -8.12 -6.68
N ALA A 209 7.37 -7.49 -7.76
CA ALA A 209 7.91 -6.24 -8.26
C ALA A 209 7.47 -5.06 -7.39
N PHE A 210 6.18 -4.94 -7.08
CA PHE A 210 5.71 -3.93 -6.12
C PHE A 210 6.21 -4.20 -4.70
N SER A 211 6.33 -5.45 -4.28
CA SER A 211 6.97 -5.80 -3.01
C SER A 211 8.42 -5.32 -2.95
N ALA A 212 9.18 -5.50 -4.03
CA ALA A 212 10.56 -5.03 -4.10
C ALA A 212 10.64 -3.50 -4.08
N LEU A 213 9.81 -2.82 -4.87
CA LEU A 213 9.71 -1.35 -4.85
C LEU A 213 9.39 -0.82 -3.44
N GLY A 214 8.41 -1.41 -2.75
CA GLY A 214 8.05 -1.04 -1.38
C GLY A 214 9.21 -1.20 -0.39
N ARG A 215 9.94 -2.31 -0.46
CA ARG A 215 11.15 -2.52 0.36
C ARG A 215 12.23 -1.51 0.05
N THR A 216 12.49 -1.22 -1.23
CA THR A 216 13.52 -0.27 -1.64
C THR A 216 13.22 1.12 -1.11
N LEU A 217 11.95 1.59 -1.22
CA LEU A 217 11.55 2.88 -0.67
C LEU A 217 11.67 2.90 0.86
N LEU A 218 11.14 1.90 1.57
CA LEU A 218 11.25 1.85 3.03
C LEU A 218 12.70 1.76 3.52
N GLY A 219 13.54 0.97 2.85
CA GLY A 219 14.97 0.86 3.17
C GLY A 219 15.74 2.15 2.89
N ALA A 220 15.28 2.94 1.91
CA ALA A 220 15.83 4.25 1.59
C ALA A 220 15.29 5.39 2.47
N SER A 221 14.31 5.10 3.33
CA SER A 221 13.60 6.12 4.11
C SER A 221 14.45 6.78 5.20
N GLY A 222 15.51 6.14 5.69
CA GLY A 222 16.27 6.65 6.83
C GLY A 222 15.48 6.73 8.16
N LEU A 223 14.29 6.12 8.24
CA LEU A 223 13.44 6.10 9.43
C LEU A 223 13.69 4.86 10.30
N HIS A 224 13.39 4.98 11.59
CA HIS A 224 13.37 3.84 12.50
C HIS A 224 11.99 3.19 12.51
N LEU A 225 11.81 2.19 11.64
CA LEU A 225 10.53 1.50 11.49
C LEU A 225 10.33 0.44 12.57
N GLN A 226 9.24 0.54 13.33
CA GLN A 226 8.82 -0.50 14.27
C GLN A 226 8.01 -1.60 13.56
N GLY A 227 8.38 -2.85 13.85
CA GLY A 227 7.74 -4.05 13.27
C GLY A 227 8.43 -4.53 11.98
N GLY A 228 8.30 -5.82 11.69
CA GLY A 228 8.83 -6.40 10.45
C GLY A 228 8.19 -5.76 9.23
N VAL A 229 9.02 -5.46 8.22
CA VAL A 229 8.54 -5.51 6.84
C VAL A 229 8.34 -7.01 6.60
N TYR A 230 7.10 -7.48 6.48
CA TYR A 230 6.59 -8.87 6.47
C TYR A 230 6.09 -9.42 7.81
#